data_AF-A0A656HIT0-F1
#
_entry.id   AF-A0A656HIT0-F1
#
_cell.length_a   1.000
_cell.length_b   1.000
_cell.length_c   1.000
_cell.angle_alpha   90.00
_cell.angle_beta   90.00
_cell.angle_gamma   90.00
#
_symmetry.space_group_name_H-M   'P 1'
#
loop_
_entity.id
_entity.type
_entity.pdbx_description
1 polymer ?
#
loop_
_entity_poly.entity_id
_entity_poly.type
_entity_poly.pdbx_seq_one_letter_code
_entity_poly.pdbx_strand_id
1 'polypeptide(L)' 'MYVCVCNAINDRQVKQAMNEGMLSVRALRQYFAYPEKCCGKCNRCLREMINEHLGESVDGCTSQDMCEECLA' A
#
# COMPACT_ATOMS: atom_id res chain seq x y z
N MET A 1 5.25 -1.51 -13.05
CA MET A 1 6.70 -1.63 -12.75
C MET A 1 6.94 -2.60 -11.60
N TYR A 2 8.05 -3.37 -11.60
CA TYR A 2 8.45 -4.13 -10.40
C TYR A 2 9.04 -3.19 -9.35
N VAL A 3 8.46 -3.21 -8.16
CA VAL A 3 8.90 -2.45 -6.98
C VAL A 3 9.88 -3.26 -6.15
N CYS A 4 9.64 -4.57 -6.00
CA CYS A 4 10.56 -5.51 -5.37
C CYS A 4 10.83 -6.70 -6.27
N VAL A 5 12.06 -6.80 -6.78
CA VAL A 5 12.48 -7.93 -7.64
C VAL A 5 12.67 -9.22 -6.85
N CYS A 6 13.07 -9.14 -5.56
CA CYS A 6 13.30 -10.32 -4.74
C CYS A 6 12.03 -11.13 -4.48
N ASN A 7 10.90 -10.44 -4.31
CA ASN A 7 9.60 -11.05 -3.99
C ASN A 7 8.60 -10.89 -5.15
N ALA A 8 9.07 -10.51 -6.34
CA ALA A 8 8.25 -10.27 -7.53
C ALA A 8 7.03 -9.37 -7.28
N ILE A 9 7.19 -8.32 -6.47
CA ILE A 9 6.11 -7.37 -6.16
C ILE A 9 6.12 -6.25 -7.18
N ASN A 10 4.98 -6.00 -7.82
CA ASN A 10 4.78 -4.91 -8.74
C ASN A 10 4.02 -3.73 -8.11
N ASP A 11 4.07 -2.60 -8.81
CA ASP A 11 3.40 -1.35 -8.46
C ASP A 11 1.88 -1.50 -8.29
N ARG A 12 1.21 -2.29 -9.14
CA ARG A 12 -0.24 -2.50 -9.04
C ARG A 12 -0.60 -3.16 -7.72
N GLN A 13 0.15 -4.18 -7.30
CA GLN A 13 -0.03 -4.85 -6.01
C GLN A 13 0.17 -3.88 -4.85
N VAL A 14 1.21 -3.04 -4.91
CA VAL A 14 1.47 -2.05 -3.85
C VAL A 14 0.36 -1.02 -3.77
N LYS A 15 -0.10 -0.49 -4.91
CA LYS A 15 -1.23 0.46 -4.96
C LYS A 15 -2.52 -0.14 -4.44
N GLN A 16 -2.79 -1.41 -4.75
CA GLN A 16 -3.93 -2.12 -4.17
C GLN A 16 -3.83 -2.19 -2.64
N ALA A 17 -2.67 -2.58 -2.10
CA ALA A 17 -2.48 -2.63 -0.65
C ALA A 17 -2.64 -1.25 0.02
N MET A 18 -2.22 -0.17 -0.65
CA MET A 18 -2.44 1.21 -0.17
C MET A 18 -3.94 1.55 -0.13
N ASN A 19 -4.69 1.18 -1.17
CA ASN A 19 -6.15 1.35 -1.20
C ASN A 19 -6.87 0.52 -0.13
N GLU A 20 -6.25 -0.54 0.38
CA GLU A 20 -6.71 -1.33 1.52
C GLU A 20 -6.26 -0.74 2.88
N GLY A 21 -5.60 0.42 2.88
CA GLY A 21 -5.17 1.16 4.08
C GLY A 21 -3.73 0.90 4.52
N MET A 22 -2.92 0.18 3.73
CA MET A 22 -1.53 -0.10 4.07
C MET A 22 -0.62 1.10 3.75
N LEU A 23 -0.61 2.08 4.64
CA LEU A 23 0.06 3.38 4.46
C LEU A 23 1.43 3.46 5.13
N SER A 24 2.10 2.32 5.34
CA SER A 24 3.47 2.29 5.86
C SER A 24 4.27 1.14 5.28
N VAL A 25 5.60 1.31 5.17
CA VAL A 25 6.48 0.22 4.70
C VAL A 25 6.38 -1.02 5.59
N ARG A 26 6.16 -0.84 6.90
CA ARG A 26 5.96 -1.95 7.84
C ARG A 26 4.66 -2.69 7.56
N ALA A 27 3.56 -1.97 7.34
CA ALA A 27 2.27 -2.55 6.99
C ALA A 27 2.35 -3.31 5.66
N LEU A 28 2.94 -2.71 4.62
CA LEU A 28 3.15 -3.38 3.32
C LEU A 28 4.04 -4.63 3.47
N ARG A 29 5.07 -4.59 4.33
CA ARG A 29 5.90 -5.76 4.60
C ARG A 29 5.12 -6.91 5.24
N GLN A 30 4.25 -6.60 6.19
CA GLN A 30 3.39 -7.60 6.84
C GLN A 30 2.35 -8.14 5.84
N TYR A 31 1.74 -7.26 5.06
CA TYR A 31 0.74 -7.59 4.05
C TYR A 31 1.28 -8.55 2.97
N PHE A 32 2.47 -8.25 2.42
CA PHE A 32 3.11 -9.12 1.42
C PHE A 32 3.93 -10.26 2.02
N ALA A 33 3.87 -10.48 3.34
CA ALA A 33 4.64 -11.49 4.07
C ALA A 33 6.14 -11.48 3.72
N TYR A 34 6.77 -10.29 3.77
CA TYR A 34 8.20 -10.15 3.52
C TYR A 34 9.00 -11.07 4.46
N PRO A 35 10.00 -11.81 3.94
CA PRO A 35 10.97 -12.46 4.82
C PRO A 35 11.73 -11.37 5.59
N GLU A 36 11.97 -11.61 6.89
CA GLU A 36 12.63 -10.64 7.78
C GLU A 36 14.00 -10.18 7.23
N LYS A 37 14.69 -11.07 6.52
CA LYS A 37 15.96 -10.82 5.84
C LYS A 37 15.77 -10.68 4.33
N CYS A 38 15.23 -9.54 3.89
CA CYS A 38 15.20 -9.15 2.47
C CYS A 38 16.23 -8.04 2.20
N CYS A 39 16.69 -7.91 0.95
CA CYS A 39 17.72 -6.93 0.53
C CYS A 39 17.39 -5.45 0.82
N GLY A 40 16.13 -5.11 1.12
CA GLY A 40 15.68 -3.78 1.53
C GLY A 40 15.67 -2.70 0.45
N LYS A 41 16.12 -3.00 -0.78
CA LYS A 41 16.26 -2.01 -1.87
C LYS A 41 14.94 -1.35 -2.28
N CYS A 42 13.82 -2.06 -2.16
CA CYS A 42 12.48 -1.54 -2.46
C CYS A 42 12.00 -0.48 -1.45
N ASN A 43 12.59 -0.37 -0.26
CA ASN A 43 12.08 0.49 0.82
C ASN A 43 12.00 1.97 0.44
N ARG A 44 12.96 2.48 -0.35
CA ARG A 44 12.94 3.88 -0.78
C ARG A 44 11.75 4.13 -1.70
N CYS A 45 11.61 3.31 -2.75
CA CYS A 45 10.50 3.38 -3.70
C CYS A 45 9.14 3.19 -3.01
N LEU A 46 9.02 2.25 -2.07
CA LEU A 46 7.78 2.07 -1.29
C LEU A 46 7.41 3.33 -0.49
N ARG A 47 8.37 4.02 0.14
CA ARG A 47 8.08 5.27 0.86
C ARG A 47 7.66 6.40 -0.07
N GLU A 48 8.31 6.52 -1.22
CA GLU A 48 7.97 7.53 -2.22
C GLU A 48 6.52 7.34 -2.70
N MET A 49 6.15 6.11 -3.08
CA MET A 49 4.77 5.80 -3.48
C MET A 49 3.75 6.01 -2.35
N ILE A 50 4.10 5.74 -1.08
CA ILE A 50 3.21 6.03 0.07
C ILE A 50 3.00 7.54 0.19
N ASN A 51 4.07 8.32 0.13
CA ASN A 51 3.99 9.78 0.25
C ASN A 51 3.20 10.40 -0.91
N GLU A 52 3.42 9.90 -2.14
CA GLU A 52 2.63 10.28 -3.31
C GLU A 52 1.16 9.95 -3.09
N HIS A 53 0.82 8.73 -2.69
CA HIS A 53 -0.56 8.33 -2.42
C HIS A 53 -1.23 9.22 -1.36
N LEU A 54 -0.55 9.51 -0.25
CA LEU A 54 -1.05 10.41 0.80
C LEU A 54 -1.19 11.87 0.35
N GLY A 55 -0.29 12.35 -0.52
CA GLY A 55 -0.35 13.70 -1.09
C GLY A 55 -1.41 13.86 -2.17
N GLU A 56 -1.68 12.80 -2.94
CA GLU A 56 -2.77 12.73 -3.93
C GLU A 56 -4.15 12.59 -3.27
N SER A 57 -4.22 12.11 -2.02
CA SER A 57 -5.46 11.88 -1.27
C SER A 57 -6.09 13.14 -0.67
N VAL A 58 -5.54 14.34 -0.91
CA VAL A 58 -6.01 15.58 -0.25
C VAL A 58 -7.19 16.25 -0.99
N ASP A 59 -7.63 15.73 -2.15
CA ASP A 59 -8.78 16.26 -2.92
C ASP A 59 -9.87 15.21 -3.21
N GLY A 60 -10.12 14.28 -2.30
CA GLY A 60 -11.16 13.26 -2.51
C GLY A 60 -11.72 12.71 -1.21
N CYS A 61 -13.01 12.94 -0.98
CA CYS A 61 -13.86 12.21 -0.04
C CYS A 61 -13.52 10.71 -0.07
N THR A 62 -12.81 10.20 0.94
CA THR A 62 -12.52 8.77 1.05
C THR A 62 -13.76 8.07 1.59
N SER A 63 -14.73 7.86 0.71
CA SER A 63 -15.70 6.78 0.81
C SER A 63 -14.94 5.46 0.64
N GLN A 64 -14.42 4.91 1.73
CA GLN A 64 -14.29 3.45 1.82
C GLN A 64 -15.62 2.94 2.35
N ASP A 65 -16.50 2.62 1.41
CA ASP A 65 -17.78 1.98 1.65
C ASP A 65 -17.59 0.71 2.50
N MET A 66 -18.23 0.71 3.67
CA MET A 66 -19.30 -0.24 3.90
C MET A 66 -20.56 0.52 4.26
N CYS A 67 -21.51 0.49 3.32
CA CYS A 67 -22.93 0.56 3.63
C CYS A 67 -23.25 -0.49 4.70
N GLU A 68 -23.64 -0.02 5.89
CA GLU A 68 -24.65 -0.72 6.68
C GLU A 68 -25.98 -0.01 6.34
N GLU A 69 -26.71 -0.56 5.37
CA GLU A 69 -28.06 -0.13 5.01
C GLU A 69 -29.00 -0.20 6.23
N CYS A 70 -29.75 0.87 6.48
CA CYS A 70 -31.20 0.85 6.60
C CYS A 70 -31.91 -0.25 7.44
N LEU A 71 -31.48 -0.59 8.66
CA LEU A 71 -32.34 -1.38 9.56
C LEU A 71 -32.25 -0.99 11.06
N ALA A 72 -32.69 0.23 11.40
CA ALA A 72 -33.57 0.56 12.54
C ALA A 72 -33.69 2.08 12.72
#